data_AF-A0A536P3N4-F1
#
_entry.id   AF-A0A536P3N4-F1
#
_cell.length_a   1.000
_cell.length_b   1.000
_cell.length_c   1.000
_cell.angle_alpha   90.00
_cell.angle_beta   90.00
_cell.angle_gamma   90.00
#
_symmetry.space_group_name_H-M   'P 1'
#
loop_
_entity.id
_entity.type
_entity.pdbx_description
1 polymer ?
#
loop_
_entity_poly.entity_id
_entity_poly.type
_entity_poly.pdbx_seq_one_letter_code
_entity_poly.pdbx_strand_id
1 'polypeptide(L)'
;MTWKLAVKDSGYGYYTLHTEAIGSVPVRLFLTANLLDQLEESIYPQIVNAATFPGVKLVAITPDVHHGYGVPIGTALLTDAQSGAVALGPVGYDIGCFTGGTRVSTLDGPRTLRDLADTGGEHWILSLTSEHRVVAAKATAKLTRRRAALVRVTLDNGATIDCTPDHQFMLRDGSWHEARSLSPGTSLMPFYSRLARGGYRLLNGADSVLPRPAHGHSSQELHAGRLPPRQLAVHGRPRPYPVPPSKRAT
;
A
#
# COMPACT_ATOMS: atom_id res chain seq x y z
N MET A 1 12.11 -20.59 22.60
CA MET A 1 11.07 -20.64 23.65
C MET A 1 9.90 -19.83 23.15
N THR A 2 8.67 -20.36 23.18
CA THR A 2 7.50 -19.61 22.70
C THR A 2 7.16 -18.52 23.72
N TRP A 3 7.07 -17.28 23.26
CA TRP A 3 6.72 -16.11 24.07
C TRP A 3 5.35 -16.24 24.74
N LYS A 4 4.50 -17.14 24.23
CA LYS A 4 3.18 -17.48 24.77
C LYS A 4 3.22 -17.98 26.22
N LEU A 5 4.35 -18.54 26.67
CA LEU A 5 4.54 -18.95 28.08
C LEU A 5 4.60 -17.75 29.04
N ALA A 6 4.92 -16.56 28.53
CA ALA A 6 4.95 -15.33 29.32
C ALA A 6 3.58 -14.62 29.38
N VAL A 7 2.56 -15.20 28.74
CA VAL A 7 1.19 -14.69 28.72
C VAL A 7 0.44 -15.16 29.95
N LYS A 8 -0.26 -14.24 30.64
CA LYS A 8 -1.06 -14.55 31.84
C LYS A 8 -2.48 -14.03 31.68
N ASP A 9 -3.47 -14.81 32.10
CA ASP A 9 -4.84 -14.33 32.15
C ASP A 9 -4.95 -13.24 33.23
N SER A 10 -5.52 -12.09 32.86
CA SER A 10 -5.73 -11.00 33.81
C SER A 10 -6.98 -11.20 34.68
N GLY A 11 -7.92 -12.05 34.25
CA GLY A 11 -9.25 -12.17 34.85
C GLY A 11 -10.25 -11.08 34.43
N TYR A 12 -9.82 -10.12 33.58
CA TYR A 12 -10.63 -8.99 33.11
C TYR A 12 -10.99 -9.08 31.62
N GLY A 13 -10.98 -10.28 31.05
CA GLY A 13 -11.33 -10.51 29.63
C GLY A 13 -10.21 -10.21 28.64
N TYR A 14 -8.95 -10.15 29.10
CA TYR A 14 -7.76 -10.06 28.26
C TYR A 14 -6.57 -10.76 28.93
N TYR A 15 -5.56 -11.14 28.16
CA TYR A 15 -4.30 -11.62 28.69
C TYR A 15 -3.27 -10.49 28.80
N THR A 16 -2.35 -10.56 29.76
CA THR A 16 -1.16 -9.72 29.83
C THR A 16 0.06 -10.45 29.29
N LEU A 17 0.97 -9.72 28.65
CA LEU A 17 2.26 -10.23 28.21
C LEU A 17 3.37 -9.42 28.87
N HIS A 18 4.28 -10.10 29.56
CA HIS A 18 5.41 -9.49 30.23
C HIS A 18 6.70 -10.20 29.83
N THR A 19 7.60 -9.49 29.15
CA THR A 19 8.93 -9.97 28.81
C THR A 19 9.95 -8.86 29.01
N GLU A 20 11.22 -9.23 29.15
CA GLU A 20 12.32 -8.26 29.26
C GLU A 20 12.37 -7.30 28.07
N ALA A 21 12.13 -7.81 26.85
CA ALA A 21 12.15 -7.02 25.62
C ALA A 21 11.02 -5.97 25.53
N ILE A 22 9.88 -6.19 26.19
CA ILE A 22 8.76 -5.24 26.25
C ILE A 22 9.00 -4.15 27.29
N GLY A 23 9.80 -4.44 28.32
CA GLY A 23 10.07 -3.51 29.42
C GLY A 23 8.83 -3.26 30.28
N SER A 24 8.64 -2.01 30.70
CA SER A 24 7.58 -1.60 31.62
C SER A 24 6.24 -1.27 30.93
N VAL A 25 6.19 -1.27 29.60
CA VAL A 25 4.97 -0.96 28.84
C VAL A 25 3.96 -2.10 29.00
N PRO A 26 2.75 -1.86 29.52
CA PRO A 26 1.73 -2.89 29.59
C PRO A 26 1.29 -3.34 28.20
N VAL A 27 1.21 -4.65 28.00
CA VAL A 27 0.67 -5.26 26.78
C VAL A 27 -0.58 -6.07 27.13
N ARG A 28 -1.69 -5.79 26.44
CA ARG A 28 -2.98 -6.47 26.61
C ARG A 28 -3.36 -7.20 25.32
N LEU A 29 -3.67 -8.49 25.43
CA LEU A 29 -4.08 -9.34 24.31
C LEU A 29 -5.56 -9.71 24.50
N PHE A 30 -6.42 -9.14 23.67
CA PHE A 30 -7.85 -9.47 23.64
C PHE A 30 -8.08 -10.67 22.72
N LEU A 31 -7.76 -11.86 23.24
CA LEU A 31 -7.80 -13.12 22.50
C LEU A 31 -8.55 -14.17 23.31
N THR A 32 -9.16 -15.13 22.63
CA THR A 32 -9.54 -16.39 23.28
C THR A 32 -8.31 -17.29 23.40
N ALA A 33 -8.35 -18.29 24.26
CA ALA A 33 -7.26 -19.28 24.39
C ALA A 33 -6.91 -19.93 23.03
N ASN A 34 -7.93 -20.23 22.21
CA ASN A 34 -7.74 -20.79 20.88
C ASN A 34 -7.05 -19.81 19.91
N LEU A 35 -7.45 -18.52 19.92
CA LEU A 35 -6.78 -17.51 19.09
C LEU A 35 -5.32 -17.31 19.50
N LEU A 36 -5.04 -17.28 20.80
CA LEU A 36 -3.68 -17.16 21.33
C LEU A 36 -2.79 -18.34 20.89
N ASP A 37 -3.32 -19.56 20.94
CA ASP A 37 -2.60 -20.76 20.52
C ASP A 37 -2.26 -20.73 19.02
N GLN A 38 -3.17 -20.19 18.19
CA GLN A 38 -2.99 -20.11 16.74
C GLN A 38 -2.08 -18.96 16.27
N LEU A 39 -1.70 -18.01 17.14
CA LEU A 39 -0.84 -16.90 16.73
C LEU A 39 0.51 -17.37 16.20
N GLU A 40 0.91 -16.78 15.09
CA GLU A 40 2.24 -16.98 14.52
C GLU A 40 3.33 -16.41 15.46
N GLU A 41 4.51 -17.05 15.45
CA GLU A 41 5.67 -16.55 16.21
C GLU A 41 6.15 -15.18 15.72
N SER A 42 5.80 -14.81 14.49
CA SER A 42 6.10 -13.51 13.86
C SER A 42 5.44 -12.31 14.57
N ILE A 43 4.38 -12.54 15.36
CA ILE A 43 3.63 -11.49 16.05
C ILE A 43 4.42 -10.90 17.22
N TYR A 44 5.16 -11.72 17.96
CA TYR A 44 5.90 -11.27 19.13
C TYR A 44 6.94 -10.17 18.87
N PRO A 45 7.87 -10.30 17.90
CA PRO A 45 8.82 -9.23 17.62
C PRO A 45 8.12 -7.93 17.19
N GLN A 46 6.94 -8.03 16.57
CA GLN A 46 6.13 -6.87 16.21
C GLN A 46 5.47 -6.21 17.43
N ILE A 47 5.01 -6.98 18.42
CA ILE A 47 4.55 -6.46 19.72
C ILE A 47 5.68 -5.73 20.44
N VAL A 48 6.90 -6.31 20.43
CA VAL A 48 8.09 -5.67 21.01
C VAL A 48 8.35 -4.32 20.35
N ASN A 49 8.35 -4.25 19.02
CA ASN A 49 8.50 -2.98 18.29
C ASN A 49 7.42 -1.97 18.68
N ALA A 50 6.16 -2.41 18.83
CA ALA A 50 5.06 -1.55 19.22
C ALA A 50 5.26 -0.96 20.63
N ALA A 51 5.80 -1.74 21.55
CA ALA A 51 6.07 -1.32 22.94
C ALA A 51 7.30 -0.41 23.07
N THR A 52 8.24 -0.44 22.13
CA THR A 52 9.51 0.33 22.22
C THR A 52 9.44 1.71 21.59
N PHE A 53 8.34 2.08 20.93
CA PHE A 53 8.17 3.43 20.43
C PHE A 53 8.22 4.47 21.57
N PRO A 54 8.89 5.62 21.37
CA PRO A 54 8.98 6.67 22.38
C PRO A 54 7.60 7.09 22.91
N GLY A 55 7.46 7.18 24.24
CA GLY A 55 6.27 7.66 24.92
C GLY A 55 5.04 6.73 24.87
N VAL A 56 5.16 5.50 24.35
CA VAL A 56 4.09 4.50 24.45
C VAL A 56 3.80 4.16 25.91
N LYS A 57 2.51 4.13 26.25
CA LYS A 57 1.98 3.87 27.59
C LYS A 57 1.17 2.57 27.67
N LEU A 58 0.72 2.04 26.54
CA LEU A 58 -0.04 0.79 26.45
C LEU A 58 -0.01 0.26 25.02
N VAL A 59 0.15 -1.06 24.88
CA VAL A 59 -0.13 -1.79 23.64
C VAL A 59 -1.34 -2.68 23.86
N ALA A 60 -2.35 -2.58 23.00
CA ALA A 60 -3.50 -3.46 22.97
C ALA A 60 -3.57 -4.20 21.64
N ILE A 61 -3.74 -5.52 21.68
CA ILE A 61 -3.83 -6.40 20.52
C ILE A 61 -5.25 -6.95 20.42
N THR A 62 -5.88 -6.77 19.27
CA THR A 62 -7.27 -7.16 18.99
C THR A 62 -7.39 -8.61 18.50
N PRO A 63 -8.60 -9.20 18.49
CA PRO A 63 -8.81 -10.60 18.10
C PRO A 63 -8.42 -10.95 16.66
N ASP A 64 -8.40 -9.98 15.76
CA ASP A 64 -8.07 -10.11 14.34
C ASP A 64 -6.58 -9.90 14.05
N VAL A 65 -5.73 -9.95 15.09
CA VAL A 65 -4.30 -9.76 14.96
C VAL A 65 -3.67 -10.72 13.97
N HIS A 66 -2.81 -10.17 13.11
CA HIS A 66 -1.99 -10.92 12.18
C HIS A 66 -0.75 -10.11 11.81
N HIS A 67 0.16 -10.75 11.09
CA HIS A 67 1.44 -10.17 10.71
C HIS A 67 1.25 -8.85 9.93
N GLY A 68 1.79 -7.76 10.49
CA GLY A 68 1.78 -6.43 9.88
C GLY A 68 3.15 -5.96 9.41
N TYR A 69 3.31 -4.65 9.22
CA TYR A 69 4.58 -4.03 8.85
C TYR A 69 5.16 -3.27 10.06
N GLY A 70 6.21 -3.83 10.66
CA GLY A 70 6.85 -3.30 11.87
C GLY A 70 6.08 -3.59 13.16
N VAL A 71 4.77 -3.37 13.15
CA VAL A 71 3.83 -3.76 14.23
C VAL A 71 2.73 -4.69 13.70
N PRO A 72 2.02 -5.45 14.57
CA PRO A 72 0.93 -6.29 14.12
C PRO A 72 -0.25 -5.46 13.60
N ILE A 73 -0.95 -5.96 12.59
CA ILE A 73 -2.30 -5.45 12.28
C ILE A 73 -3.21 -5.84 13.46
N GLY A 74 -4.17 -4.98 13.81
CA GLY A 74 -4.97 -5.16 15.02
C GLY A 74 -4.30 -4.62 16.29
N THR A 75 -3.39 -3.65 16.14
CA THR A 75 -2.74 -2.99 17.29
C THR A 75 -3.35 -1.63 17.57
N ALA A 76 -3.75 -1.39 18.82
CA ALA A 76 -4.00 -0.07 19.36
C ALA A 76 -2.84 0.36 20.26
N LEU A 77 -2.22 1.50 19.94
CA LEU A 77 -1.18 2.12 20.75
C LEU A 77 -1.72 3.33 21.50
N LEU A 78 -1.54 3.35 22.81
CA LEU A 78 -1.68 4.57 23.60
C LEU A 78 -0.30 5.21 23.73
N THR A 79 -0.16 6.44 23.27
CA THR A 79 1.09 7.20 23.33
C THR A 79 0.86 8.53 24.04
N ASP A 80 1.91 9.05 24.66
CA ASP A 80 1.88 10.36 25.29
C ASP A 80 1.64 11.48 24.25
N ALA A 81 0.67 12.35 24.50
CA ALA A 81 0.26 13.35 23.51
C ALA A 81 1.32 14.43 23.23
N GLN A 82 2.26 14.66 24.16
CA GLN A 82 3.25 15.73 24.06
C GLN A 82 4.64 15.21 23.66
N SER A 83 5.00 14.02 24.14
CA SER A 83 6.34 13.43 24.02
C SER A 83 6.35 12.09 23.28
N GLY A 84 5.18 11.55 22.96
CA GLY A 84 5.03 10.26 22.33
C GLY A 84 5.19 10.29 20.81
N ALA A 85 5.68 9.17 20.26
CA ALA A 85 5.82 9.00 18.83
C ALA A 85 4.45 8.76 18.17
N VAL A 86 4.26 9.38 17.00
CA VAL A 86 3.22 8.99 16.05
C VAL A 86 3.76 7.81 15.23
N ALA A 87 3.36 6.59 15.60
CA ALA A 87 3.75 5.38 14.89
C ALA A 87 2.82 5.18 13.68
N LEU A 88 3.37 5.16 12.47
CA LEU A 88 2.60 4.95 11.23
C LEU A 88 2.29 3.45 10.97
N GLY A 89 3.09 2.54 11.53
CA GLY A 89 2.87 1.09 11.40
C GLY A 89 1.47 0.63 11.83
N PRO A 90 0.97 1.02 13.03
CA PRO A 90 -0.37 0.63 13.51
C PRO A 90 -1.52 1.34 12.79
N VAL A 91 -1.26 2.48 12.14
CA VAL A 91 -2.27 3.20 11.34
C VAL A 91 -2.59 2.44 10.04
N GLY A 92 -1.60 1.69 9.53
CA GLY A 92 -1.70 0.95 8.29
C GLY A 92 -1.45 1.83 7.06
N TYR A 93 -1.02 1.20 5.97
CA TYR A 93 -0.66 1.88 4.71
C TYR A 93 -1.87 2.21 3.81
N ASP A 94 -3.11 2.02 4.27
CA ASP A 94 -4.31 2.32 3.48
C ASP A 94 -4.79 3.78 3.64
N ILE A 95 -3.83 4.72 3.54
CA ILE A 95 -4.12 6.15 3.46
C ILE A 95 -4.49 6.44 2.00
N GLY A 96 -5.75 6.13 1.71
CA GLY A 96 -6.42 6.34 0.44
C GLY A 96 -6.23 5.23 -0.59
N CYS A 97 -7.29 4.93 -1.33
CA CYS A 97 -7.39 3.75 -2.17
C CYS A 97 -7.65 4.12 -3.64
N PHE A 98 -7.21 3.26 -4.54
CA PHE A 98 -7.64 3.28 -5.95
C PHE A 98 -8.88 2.42 -6.16
N THR A 99 -9.57 2.62 -7.28
CA THR A 99 -10.61 1.67 -7.71
C THR A 99 -10.02 0.32 -8.13
N GLY A 100 -10.80 -0.76 -7.99
CA GLY A 100 -10.35 -2.08 -8.41
C GLY A 100 -10.01 -2.21 -9.90
N GLY A 101 -10.48 -1.29 -10.75
CA GLY A 101 -10.15 -1.26 -12.18
C GLY A 101 -8.77 -0.67 -12.49
N THR A 102 -8.11 -0.04 -11.51
CA THR A 102 -6.79 0.56 -11.68
C THR A 102 -5.76 -0.52 -12.01
N ARG A 103 -4.99 -0.28 -13.09
CA ARG A 103 -3.92 -1.18 -13.52
C ARG A 103 -2.61 -0.80 -12.83
N VAL A 104 -1.92 -1.80 -12.29
CA VAL A 104 -0.59 -1.65 -11.69
C VAL A 104 0.40 -2.54 -12.43
N SER A 105 1.65 -2.06 -12.55
CA SER A 105 2.72 -2.84 -13.14
C SER A 105 3.23 -3.86 -12.12
N THR A 106 3.06 -5.15 -12.41
CA THR A 106 3.74 -6.24 -11.68
C THR A 106 4.90 -6.77 -12.53
N LEU A 107 5.77 -7.59 -11.93
CA LEU A 107 6.86 -8.23 -12.68
C LEU A 107 6.35 -9.21 -13.76
N ASP A 108 5.18 -9.81 -13.55
CA ASP A 108 4.53 -10.73 -14.51
C ASP A 108 3.67 -9.98 -15.55
N GLY A 109 3.65 -8.65 -15.51
CA GLY A 109 2.92 -7.79 -16.42
C GLY A 109 1.73 -7.06 -15.80
N PRO A 110 1.15 -6.05 -16.48
CA PRO A 110 0.16 -5.17 -15.87
C PRO A 110 -1.15 -5.89 -15.53
N ARG A 111 -1.51 -5.92 -14.24
CA ARG A 111 -2.77 -6.49 -13.72
C ARG A 111 -3.65 -5.41 -13.10
N THR A 112 -4.95 -5.66 -12.96
CA THR A 112 -5.82 -4.75 -12.18
C THR A 112 -5.69 -5.04 -10.68
N LEU A 113 -5.96 -4.03 -9.85
CA LEU A 113 -6.03 -4.21 -8.39
C LEU A 113 -7.09 -5.24 -7.98
N ARG A 114 -8.20 -5.32 -8.72
CA ARG A 114 -9.23 -6.36 -8.52
C ARG A 114 -8.65 -7.74 -8.77
N ASP A 115 -7.96 -7.96 -9.88
CA ASP A 115 -7.37 -9.28 -10.20
C ASP A 115 -6.35 -9.70 -9.13
N LEU A 116 -5.56 -8.74 -8.62
CA LEU A 116 -4.59 -8.98 -7.56
C LEU A 116 -5.27 -9.34 -6.24
N ALA A 117 -6.35 -8.63 -5.87
CA ALA A 117 -7.11 -8.88 -4.66
C ALA A 117 -7.86 -10.22 -4.73
N ASP A 118 -8.47 -10.54 -5.87
CA ASP A 118 -9.23 -11.77 -6.10
C ASP A 118 -8.30 -13.01 -6.15
N THR A 119 -7.07 -12.86 -6.68
CA THR A 119 -6.05 -13.93 -6.65
C THR A 119 -5.56 -14.19 -5.23
N GLY A 120 -5.56 -13.17 -4.37
CA GLY A 120 -4.97 -13.23 -3.03
C GLY A 120 -3.44 -13.40 -3.06
N GLY A 121 -2.84 -13.56 -1.89
CA GLY A 121 -1.39 -13.75 -1.73
C GLY A 121 -0.54 -12.50 -2.01
N GLU A 122 0.76 -12.71 -2.05
CA GLU A 122 1.77 -11.69 -2.34
C GLU A 122 2.07 -11.62 -3.84
N HIS A 123 2.24 -10.41 -4.36
CA HIS A 123 2.56 -10.14 -5.77
C HIS A 123 3.83 -9.30 -5.86
N TRP A 124 4.69 -9.62 -6.82
CA TRP A 124 5.89 -8.84 -7.09
C TRP A 124 5.56 -7.55 -7.84
N ILE A 125 5.86 -6.40 -7.22
CA ILE A 125 5.64 -5.06 -7.76
C ILE A 125 6.95 -4.27 -7.79
N LEU A 126 6.92 -3.12 -8.47
CA LEU A 126 7.95 -2.10 -8.37
C LEU A 126 7.63 -1.16 -7.22
N SER A 127 8.59 -0.94 -6.33
CA SER A 127 8.51 0.00 -5.20
C SER A 127 9.69 0.98 -5.23
N LEU A 128 9.61 2.05 -4.44
CA LEU A 128 10.69 3.03 -4.26
C LEU A 128 11.23 2.93 -2.83
N THR A 129 12.56 2.92 -2.67
CA THR A 129 13.19 3.07 -1.36
C THR A 129 13.15 4.53 -0.88
N SER A 130 13.53 4.77 0.38
CA SER A 130 13.74 6.12 0.94
C SER A 130 14.76 6.96 0.16
N GLU A 131 15.71 6.30 -0.51
CA GLU A 131 16.67 6.97 -1.41
C GLU A 131 16.18 7.02 -2.86
N HIS A 132 14.87 6.89 -3.09
CA HIS A 132 14.21 6.94 -4.40
C HIS A 132 14.74 5.93 -5.45
N ARG A 133 15.30 4.81 -5.00
CA ARG A 133 15.72 3.72 -5.88
C ARG A 133 14.56 2.79 -6.16
N VAL A 134 14.36 2.42 -7.43
CA VAL A 134 13.33 1.46 -7.80
C VAL A 134 13.79 0.04 -7.47
N VAL A 135 12.99 -0.68 -6.70
CA VAL A 135 13.27 -2.07 -6.27
C VAL A 135 12.06 -2.97 -6.53
N ALA A 136 12.31 -4.27 -6.71
CA ALA A 136 11.25 -5.26 -6.67
C ALA A 136 10.88 -5.55 -5.21
N ALA A 137 9.59 -5.48 -4.89
CA ALA A 137 9.08 -5.76 -3.56
C ALA A 137 7.80 -6.60 -3.65
N LYS A 138 7.48 -7.33 -2.57
CA LYS A 138 6.21 -8.04 -2.45
C LYS A 138 5.15 -7.12 -1.86
N ALA A 139 3.95 -7.14 -2.43
CA ALA A 139 2.80 -6.43 -1.92
C ALA A 139 1.54 -7.31 -2.00
N THR A 140 0.57 -7.05 -1.13
CA THR A 140 -0.76 -7.68 -1.20
C THR A 140 -1.79 -6.64 -1.64
N ALA A 141 -2.77 -7.05 -2.44
CA ALA A 141 -3.92 -6.22 -2.75
C ALA A 141 -5.12 -6.69 -1.93
N LYS A 142 -5.85 -5.77 -1.32
CA LYS A 142 -7.04 -6.05 -0.51
C LYS A 142 -8.16 -5.09 -0.87
N LEU A 143 -9.40 -5.57 -0.83
CA LEU A 143 -10.57 -4.70 -0.91
C LEU A 143 -10.79 -4.09 0.47
N THR A 144 -10.51 -2.79 0.60
CA THR A 144 -10.58 -2.10 1.89
C THR A 144 -11.88 -1.32 2.10
N ARG A 145 -12.50 -0.82 1.02
CA ARG A 145 -13.75 -0.04 1.07
C ARG A 145 -14.72 -0.44 -0.03
N ARG A 146 -16.02 -0.38 0.26
CA ARG A 146 -17.12 -0.54 -0.72
C ARG A 146 -17.94 0.75 -0.78
N ARG A 147 -18.34 1.16 -1.99
CA ARG A 147 -19.16 2.37 -2.23
C ARG A 147 -18.55 3.65 -1.63
N ALA A 148 -17.22 3.76 -1.62
CA ALA A 148 -16.53 4.97 -1.18
C ALA A 148 -16.79 6.14 -2.13
N ALA A 149 -16.73 7.37 -1.62
CA ALA A 149 -16.64 8.55 -2.46
C ALA A 149 -15.35 8.47 -3.28
N LEU A 150 -15.41 8.90 -4.54
CA LEU A 150 -14.29 8.88 -5.47
C LEU A 150 -14.09 10.27 -6.06
N VAL A 151 -12.83 10.56 -6.39
CA VAL A 151 -12.42 11.67 -7.24
C VAL A 151 -11.69 11.12 -8.46
N ARG A 152 -11.78 11.83 -9.57
CA ARG A 152 -11.06 11.52 -10.81
C ARG A 152 -9.95 12.54 -11.02
N VAL A 153 -8.73 12.05 -11.12
CA VAL A 153 -7.56 12.84 -11.52
C VAL A 153 -7.30 12.59 -13.00
N THR A 154 -7.36 13.64 -13.82
CA THR A 154 -7.07 13.58 -15.26
C THR A 154 -5.65 14.08 -15.50
N LEU A 155 -4.83 13.27 -16.17
CA LEU A 155 -3.46 13.61 -16.54
C LEU A 155 -3.44 14.43 -17.84
N ASP A 156 -2.31 15.09 -18.10
CA ASP A 156 -2.05 15.88 -19.31
C ASP A 156 -2.17 15.08 -20.63
N ASN A 157 -1.96 13.77 -20.57
CA ASN A 157 -2.13 12.85 -21.69
C ASN A 157 -3.58 12.30 -21.84
N GLY A 158 -4.53 12.81 -21.06
CA GLY A 158 -5.94 12.38 -21.05
C GLY A 158 -6.21 11.08 -20.31
N ALA A 159 -5.19 10.40 -19.77
CA ALA A 159 -5.41 9.26 -18.88
C ALA A 159 -6.07 9.70 -17.58
N THR A 160 -6.82 8.81 -16.94
CA THR A 160 -7.57 9.12 -15.73
C THR A 160 -7.23 8.13 -14.62
N ILE A 161 -7.27 8.64 -13.39
CA ILE A 161 -7.03 7.88 -12.17
C ILE A 161 -8.20 8.12 -11.23
N ASP A 162 -8.99 7.07 -10.97
CA ASP A 162 -10.09 7.11 -10.02
C ASP A 162 -9.61 6.58 -8.65
N CYS A 163 -9.73 7.42 -7.62
CA CYS A 163 -9.24 7.16 -6.27
C CYS A 163 -10.12 7.80 -5.20
N THR A 164 -9.92 7.47 -3.93
CA THR A 164 -10.61 8.13 -2.82
C THR A 164 -10.03 9.54 -2.58
N PRO A 165 -10.83 10.49 -2.05
CA PRO A 165 -10.39 11.88 -1.84
C PRO A 165 -9.10 12.05 -1.00
N ASP A 166 -8.85 11.13 -0.07
CA ASP A 166 -7.71 11.04 0.83
C ASP A 166 -6.45 10.41 0.20
N HIS A 167 -6.54 9.88 -1.03
CA HIS A 167 -5.38 9.24 -1.68
C HIS A 167 -4.29 10.27 -1.98
N GLN A 168 -3.07 9.99 -1.53
CA GLN A 168 -1.96 10.91 -1.70
C GLN A 168 -1.22 10.66 -3.02
N PHE A 169 -0.99 11.73 -3.77
CA PHE A 169 -0.11 11.74 -4.93
C PHE A 169 1.19 12.46 -4.59
N MET A 170 2.32 11.86 -4.96
CA MET A 170 3.61 12.53 -4.93
C MET A 170 3.67 13.56 -6.07
N LEU A 171 4.07 14.78 -5.75
CA LEU A 171 4.30 15.85 -6.71
C LEU A 171 5.74 15.79 -7.22
N ARG A 172 6.02 16.52 -8.31
CA ARG A 172 7.36 16.57 -8.93
C ARG A 172 8.46 17.09 -7.98
N ASP A 173 8.11 17.92 -7.01
CA ASP A 173 9.05 18.42 -5.98
C ASP A 173 9.27 17.42 -4.83
N GLY A 174 8.61 16.27 -4.86
CA GLY A 174 8.67 15.22 -3.85
C GLY A 174 7.70 15.40 -2.67
N SER A 175 6.94 16.50 -2.63
CA SER A 175 5.86 16.67 -1.65
C SER A 175 4.68 15.74 -1.96
N TRP A 176 3.80 15.51 -0.97
CA TRP A 176 2.62 14.66 -1.11
C TRP A 176 1.35 15.48 -0.88
N HIS A 177 0.40 15.35 -1.80
CA HIS A 177 -0.89 16.04 -1.73
C HIS A 177 -2.04 15.06 -1.87
N GLU A 178 -3.10 15.22 -1.08
CA GLU A 178 -4.34 14.46 -1.26
C GLU A 178 -4.99 14.77 -2.61
N ALA A 179 -5.64 13.76 -3.20
CA ALA A 179 -6.33 13.85 -4.48
C ALA A 179 -7.36 14.99 -4.51
N ARG A 180 -8.08 15.21 -3.41
CA ARG A 180 -9.07 16.30 -3.29
C ARG A 180 -8.46 17.71 -3.28
N SER A 181 -7.17 17.81 -2.98
CA SER A 181 -6.44 19.07 -2.86
C SER A 181 -5.63 19.40 -4.12
N LEU A 182 -5.62 18.49 -5.11
CA LEU A 182 -5.00 18.76 -6.41
C LEU A 182 -5.79 19.81 -7.17
N SER A 183 -5.07 20.73 -7.80
CA SER A 183 -5.65 21.76 -8.68
C SER A 183 -5.18 21.53 -10.11
N PRO A 184 -5.94 21.98 -11.13
CA PRO A 184 -5.45 21.98 -12.51
C PRO A 184 -4.09 22.67 -12.61
N GLY A 185 -3.12 21.99 -13.26
CA GLY A 185 -1.74 22.45 -13.35
C GLY A 185 -0.79 21.91 -12.28
N THR A 186 -1.29 21.22 -11.25
CA THR A 186 -0.44 20.51 -10.29
C THR A 186 0.31 19.37 -11.00
N SER A 187 1.65 19.42 -10.96
CA SER A 187 2.50 18.42 -11.60
C SER A 187 2.75 17.23 -10.68
N LEU A 188 2.14 16.09 -11.02
CA LEU A 188 2.40 14.81 -10.35
C LEU A 188 3.77 14.26 -10.72
N MET A 189 4.34 13.44 -9.85
CA MET A 189 5.59 12.73 -10.09
C MET A 189 5.41 11.74 -11.25
N PRO A 190 6.12 11.89 -12.38
CA PRO A 190 5.92 11.02 -13.52
C PRO A 190 6.70 9.71 -13.35
N PHE A 191 6.11 8.62 -13.83
CA PHE A 191 6.77 7.32 -13.91
C PHE A 191 7.08 7.00 -15.37
N TYR A 192 8.34 7.14 -15.77
CA TYR A 192 8.79 6.81 -17.12
C TYR A 192 9.40 5.42 -17.17
N SER A 193 8.86 4.58 -18.06
CA SER A 193 9.46 3.28 -18.36
C SER A 193 9.57 3.08 -19.87
N ARG A 194 10.62 2.39 -20.32
CA ARG A 194 10.85 2.05 -21.72
C ARG A 194 11.19 0.58 -21.85
N LEU A 195 10.58 -0.11 -22.81
CA LEU A 195 11.02 -1.44 -23.21
C LEU A 195 12.30 -1.32 -24.05
N ALA A 196 13.37 -1.96 -23.58
CA ALA A 196 14.63 -2.08 -24.30
C ALA A 196 14.62 -3.29 -25.24
N ARG A 197 15.55 -3.30 -26.21
CA ARG A 197 15.81 -4.48 -27.03
C ARG A 197 16.23 -5.64 -26.11
N GLY A 198 15.60 -6.80 -26.28
CA GLY A 198 15.83 -7.99 -25.44
C GLY A 198 14.79 -8.26 -24.34
N GLY A 199 13.71 -7.47 -24.25
CA GLY A 199 12.58 -7.74 -23.34
C GLY A 199 12.71 -7.11 -21.95
N TYR A 200 13.81 -6.42 -21.66
CA TYR A 200 14.02 -5.69 -20.41
C TYR A 200 13.18 -4.40 -20.37
N ARG A 201 12.60 -4.09 -19.21
CA ARG A 201 11.97 -2.79 -18.94
C ARG A 201 12.97 -1.90 -18.22
N LEU A 202 13.43 -0.85 -18.90
CA LEU A 202 14.22 0.22 -18.30
C LEU A 202 13.28 1.16 -17.54
N LEU A 203 13.65 1.45 -16.31
CA LEU A 203 12.94 2.38 -15.42
C LEU A 203 13.85 3.59 -15.25
N ASN A 204 13.37 4.77 -15.64
CA ASN A 204 14.10 6.00 -15.36
C ASN A 204 13.76 6.41 -13.93
N GLY A 205 14.73 6.25 -13.01
CA GLY A 205 14.56 6.60 -11.60
C GLY A 205 14.31 8.09 -11.39
N ALA A 206 13.76 8.46 -10.22
CA ALA A 206 13.43 9.84 -9.86
C ALA A 206 14.59 10.83 -10.05
N ASP A 207 15.84 10.39 -9.85
CA ASP A 207 17.05 11.20 -10.01
C ASP A 207 17.28 11.68 -11.46
N SER A 208 16.74 10.96 -12.44
CA SER A 208 16.84 11.33 -13.86
C SER A 208 15.72 12.27 -14.35
N VAL A 209 14.76 12.57 -13.47
CA VAL A 209 13.50 13.30 -13.78
C VAL A 209 13.49 14.72 -13.22
N LEU A 210 14.59 15.19 -12.63
CA LEU A 210 14.80 16.63 -12.43
C LEU A 210 15.47 17.26 -13.67
N PRO A 211 14.72 17.65 -14.72
CA PRO A 211 15.17 18.72 -15.58
C PRO A 211 14.22 19.93 -15.55
N ARG A 212 14.89 21.08 -15.55
CA ARG A 212 14.54 22.45 -15.94
C ARG A 212 13.16 22.69 -16.58
N PRO A 213 12.53 23.85 -16.30
CA PRO A 213 11.15 24.13 -16.68
C PRO A 213 11.01 24.17 -18.19
N ALA A 214 10.08 23.36 -18.71
CA ALA A 214 9.50 23.58 -20.02
C ALA A 214 7.98 23.62 -19.83
N HIS A 215 7.43 24.81 -20.03
CA HIS A 215 6.01 25.09 -20.02
C HIS A 215 5.24 24.20 -21.00
N GLY A 216 4.02 23.81 -20.62
CA GLY A 216 3.08 23.13 -21.50
C GLY A 216 1.69 23.10 -20.88
N HIS A 217 0.84 24.03 -21.30
CA HIS A 217 -0.54 24.21 -20.88
C HIS A 217 -1.47 23.15 -21.49
N SER A 218 -2.44 22.64 -20.73
CA SER A 218 -3.88 22.66 -21.06
C SER A 218 -4.69 21.86 -20.03
N SER A 219 -5.87 22.38 -19.72
CA SER A 219 -6.75 22.06 -18.59
C SER A 219 -8.00 21.31 -19.06
N GLN A 220 -8.49 20.30 -18.32
CA GLN A 220 -9.94 19.98 -18.28
C GLN A 220 -10.39 19.41 -16.90
N GLU A 221 -11.48 20.00 -16.43
CA GLU A 221 -12.40 19.80 -15.29
C GLU A 221 -12.18 18.66 -14.27
N LEU A 222 -12.17 19.05 -12.98
CA LEU A 222 -12.49 18.19 -11.82
C LEU A 222 -14.01 18.11 -11.68
N HIS A 223 -14.62 16.98 -12.02
CA HIS A 223 -16.03 16.72 -11.69
C HIS A 223 -16.12 15.85 -10.44
N ALA A 224 -16.52 16.44 -9.32
CA ALA A 224 -16.96 15.73 -8.13
C ALA A 224 -18.40 15.24 -8.35
N GLY A 225 -18.55 14.05 -8.94
CA GLY A 225 -19.86 13.44 -9.22
C GLY A 225 -19.85 11.95 -8.95
N ARG A 226 -21.00 11.40 -8.51
CA ARG A 226 -21.22 9.95 -8.47
C ARG A 226 -21.17 9.42 -9.90
N LEU A 227 -20.11 8.67 -10.21
CA LEU A 227 -20.00 7.94 -11.48
C LEU A 227 -21.14 6.91 -11.58
N PRO A 228 -21.94 6.93 -12.67
CA PRO A 228 -23.12 6.07 -12.81
C PRO A 228 -22.76 4.59 -13.05
N PRO A 229 -23.67 3.65 -12.72
CA PRO A 229 -23.46 2.22 -12.97
C PRO A 229 -23.89 1.84 -14.40
N ARG A 230 -22.92 1.43 -15.23
CA ARG A 230 -23.01 0.64 -16.48
C ARG A 230 -23.64 1.28 -17.73
N GLN A 231 -22.95 1.16 -18.88
CA GLN A 231 -23.54 0.77 -20.18
C GLN A 231 -22.51 0.19 -21.18
N LEU A 232 -23.05 -0.64 -22.10
CA LEU A 232 -22.51 -1.48 -23.19
C LEU A 232 -21.56 -0.75 -24.18
N ALA A 233 -20.50 -1.31 -24.78
CA ALA A 233 -20.21 -2.49 -25.64
C ALA A 233 -19.89 -2.03 -27.08
N VAL A 234 -18.70 -2.36 -27.62
CA VAL A 234 -18.48 -2.58 -29.07
C VAL A 234 -17.44 -3.69 -29.28
N HIS A 235 -17.74 -4.47 -30.30
CA HIS A 235 -17.22 -5.75 -30.74
C HIS A 235 -15.88 -5.68 -31.50
N GLY A 236 -15.10 -6.77 -31.45
CA GLY A 236 -13.96 -7.00 -32.32
C GLY A 236 -13.27 -8.34 -32.03
N ARG A 237 -13.61 -9.39 -32.79
CA ARG A 237 -12.76 -10.57 -33.05
C ARG A 237 -12.70 -10.75 -34.58
N PRO A 238 -11.73 -11.47 -35.18
CA PRO A 238 -10.41 -11.93 -34.69
C PRO A 238 -9.26 -11.59 -35.70
N ARG A 239 -7.99 -11.89 -35.36
CA ARG A 239 -7.08 -12.70 -36.21
C ARG A 239 -5.67 -12.92 -35.58
N PRO A 240 -4.96 -13.99 -36.00
CA PRO A 240 -3.90 -14.65 -35.25
C PRO A 240 -2.52 -14.03 -35.45
N TYR A 241 -1.63 -14.30 -34.49
CA TYR A 241 -0.20 -14.02 -34.57
C TYR A 241 0.44 -14.79 -35.73
N PRO A 242 1.18 -14.15 -36.65
CA PRO A 242 2.14 -14.84 -37.48
C PRO A 242 3.38 -15.17 -36.64
N VAL A 243 3.80 -16.44 -36.65
CA VAL A 243 5.09 -16.90 -36.13
C VAL A 243 6.15 -16.63 -37.20
N PRO A 244 7.21 -15.84 -36.94
CA PRO A 244 8.38 -15.80 -37.80
C PRO A 244 9.38 -16.91 -37.41
N PRO A 245 10.15 -17.43 -38.38
CA PRO A 245 10.83 -18.72 -38.29
C PRO A 245 12.06 -18.71 -37.38
N SER A 246 12.32 -19.88 -36.79
CA SER A 246 13.58 -20.25 -36.17
C SER A 246 14.77 -19.98 -37.10
N LYS A 247 15.83 -19.36 -36.57
CA LYS A 247 17.18 -19.55 -37.12
C LYS A 247 18.14 -19.90 -35.99
N ARG A 248 18.67 -21.12 -36.11
CA ARG A 248 19.79 -21.66 -35.33
C ARG A 248 21.06 -20.91 -35.68
N ALA A 249 21.99 -20.94 -34.74
CA ALA A 249 23.40 -20.60 -34.93
C ALA A 249 24.00 -21.31 -36.14
N THR A 250 24.67 -20.54 -37.00
CA THR A 250 26.13 -20.37 -37.04
C THR A 250 26.44 -18.97 -37.52
#